data_AF-A0A843KCS6-F1
#
_entry.id   AF-A0A843KCS6-F1
#
_cell.length_a   1.000
_cell.length_b   1.000
_cell.length_c   1.000
_cell.angle_alpha   90.00
_cell.angle_beta   90.00
_cell.angle_gamma   90.00
#
_symmetry.space_group_name_H-M   'P 1'
#
loop_
_entity.id
_entity.type
_entity.pdbx_description
1 polymer ?
#
loop_
_entity_poly.entity_id
_entity_poly.type
_entity_poly.pdbx_seq_one_letter_code
_entity_poly.pdbx_strand_id
1 'polypeptide(L)'
;MTEMQLSLINFPYREMLSNIFQDYSNDFEFTASGIFRKIVPPLCPECGHPMSHNGFNTCQKRHLGGANVGKYLCGACGKSTEEDRDFWIKLKADFFGIVTEICTRLRLNH
;
A
#
# COMPACT_ATOMS: atom_id res chain seq x y z
N MET A 1 -2.86 10.33 -10.73
CA MET A 1 -2.42 9.48 -11.86
C MET A 1 -1.11 8.85 -11.43
N THR A 2 -1.18 7.64 -10.91
CA THR A 2 -0.06 6.91 -10.34
C THR A 2 0.95 6.64 -11.44
N GLU A 3 2.13 7.25 -11.36
CA GLU A 3 3.19 7.02 -12.34
C GLU A 3 3.71 5.60 -12.18
N MET A 4 3.18 4.66 -12.96
CA MET A 4 3.80 3.35 -13.12
C MET A 4 5.21 3.57 -13.69
N GLN A 5 6.22 3.08 -12.97
CA GLN A 5 7.61 3.16 -13.42
C GLN A 5 7.76 2.65 -14.87
N LEU A 6 8.59 3.35 -15.63
CA LEU A 6 8.89 3.12 -17.05
C LEU A 6 9.26 1.67 -17.40
N SER A 7 9.68 0.86 -16.41
CA SER A 7 10.01 -0.56 -16.55
C SER A 7 8.82 -1.47 -16.89
N LEU A 8 7.58 -1.02 -16.69
CA LEU A 8 6.37 -1.80 -16.97
C LEU A 8 5.64 -1.40 -18.27
N ILE A 9 6.20 -0.48 -19.07
CA ILE A 9 5.57 -0.02 -20.31
C ILE A 9 5.31 -1.17 -21.30
N ASN A 10 6.20 -2.17 -21.34
CA ASN A 10 6.09 -3.31 -22.24
C ASN A 10 5.30 -4.50 -21.65
N PHE A 11 4.66 -4.33 -20.49
CA PHE A 11 3.87 -5.40 -19.89
C PHE A 11 2.47 -5.49 -20.55
N PRO A 12 2.08 -6.62 -21.17
CA PRO A 12 0.83 -6.72 -21.92
C PRO A 12 -0.43 -6.46 -21.09
N TYR A 13 -0.35 -6.59 -19.76
CA TYR A 13 -1.45 -6.35 -18.84
C TYR A 13 -1.29 -5.04 -18.05
N ARG A 14 -0.53 -4.07 -18.58
CA ARG A 14 -0.30 -2.76 -17.95
C ARG A 14 -1.61 -2.07 -17.57
N GLU A 15 -2.63 -2.07 -18.43
CA GLU A 15 -3.91 -1.41 -18.11
C GLU A 15 -4.62 -2.06 -16.93
N MET A 16 -4.58 -3.38 -16.82
CA MET A 16 -5.14 -4.11 -15.67
C MET A 16 -4.39 -3.78 -14.39
N LEU A 17 -3.04 -3.70 -14.44
CA LEU A 17 -2.24 -3.24 -13.31
C LEU A 17 -2.54 -1.79 -12.95
N SER A 18 -2.62 -0.88 -13.94
CA SER A 18 -2.99 0.52 -13.73
C SER A 18 -4.33 0.64 -13.02
N ASN A 19 -5.34 -0.14 -13.39
CA ASN A 19 -6.66 -0.12 -12.74
C ASN A 19 -6.60 -0.61 -11.28
N ILE A 20 -5.76 -1.60 -10.98
CA ILE A 20 -5.55 -2.04 -9.58
C ILE A 20 -4.86 -0.94 -8.77
N PHE A 21 -3.91 -0.23 -9.39
CA PHE A 21 -3.10 0.77 -8.70
C PHE A 21 -3.67 2.20 -8.74
N GLN A 22 -4.68 2.48 -9.58
CA GLN A 22 -5.29 3.81 -9.69
C GLN A 22 -5.93 4.26 -8.37
N ASP A 23 -6.38 3.30 -7.58
CA ASP A 23 -7.05 3.54 -6.31
C ASP A 23 -6.07 3.98 -5.21
N TYR A 24 -4.76 3.83 -5.44
CA TYR A 24 -3.75 4.32 -4.51
C TYR A 24 -3.35 5.75 -4.90
N SER A 25 -3.50 6.68 -3.96
CA SER A 25 -3.13 8.08 -4.16
C SER A 25 -1.62 8.23 -4.44
N ASN A 26 -1.28 9.21 -5.28
CA ASN A 26 0.11 9.64 -5.52
C ASN A 26 0.76 10.24 -4.28
N ASP A 27 -0.01 10.49 -3.22
CA ASP A 27 0.50 10.97 -1.95
C ASP A 27 1.29 9.90 -1.18
N PHE A 28 1.25 8.64 -1.62
CA PHE A 28 1.93 7.51 -1.00
C PHE A 28 3.17 7.08 -1.78
N GLU A 29 4.16 6.58 -1.04
CA GLU A 29 5.35 5.94 -1.57
C GLU A 29 5.57 4.55 -0.96
N PHE A 30 6.24 3.69 -1.72
CA PHE A 30 6.98 2.56 -1.18
C PHE A 30 8.46 2.94 -1.12
N THR A 31 9.02 3.02 0.09
CA THR A 31 10.45 3.32 0.24
C THR A 31 11.31 2.17 -0.32
N ALA A 32 12.59 2.44 -0.58
CA ALA A 32 13.55 1.40 -0.97
C ALA A 32 13.66 0.25 0.05
N SER A 33 13.30 0.51 1.31
CA SER A 33 13.24 -0.50 2.39
C SER A 33 11.86 -1.17 2.52
N GLY A 34 10.96 -0.97 1.56
CA GLY A 34 9.65 -1.62 1.49
C GLY A 34 8.59 -1.08 2.46
N ILE A 35 8.69 0.19 2.88
CA ILE A 35 7.71 0.82 3.78
C ILE A 35 6.67 1.55 2.95
N PHE A 36 5.39 1.20 3.14
CA PHE A 36 4.25 1.95 2.61
C PHE A 36 3.93 3.13 3.53
N ARG A 37 3.99 4.36 3.01
CA ARG A 37 3.73 5.58 3.78
C ARG A 37 3.37 6.76 2.88
N LYS A 38 2.75 7.82 3.42
CA LYS A 38 2.66 9.10 2.72
C LYS A 38 4.04 9.73 2.49
N ILE A 39 4.24 10.33 1.33
CA ILE A 39 5.45 11.10 0.96
C ILE A 39 5.63 12.29 1.92
N VAL A 40 4.53 13.03 2.14
CA VAL A 40 4.47 14.13 3.10
C VAL A 40 3.77 13.64 4.37
N PRO A 41 4.43 13.66 5.54
CA PRO A 41 3.80 13.31 6.80
C PRO A 41 2.52 14.13 7.06
N PRO A 42 1.46 13.51 7.62
CA PRO A 42 0.24 14.22 7.94
C PRO A 42 0.41 15.18 9.12
N LEU A 43 -0.60 16.01 9.34
CA LEU A 43 -0.72 16.79 10.57
C LEU A 43 -1.16 15.89 11.73
N CYS A 44 -0.71 16.22 12.94
CA CYS A 44 -1.11 15.51 14.15
C CYS A 44 -2.62 15.65 14.37
N PRO A 45 -3.35 14.54 14.57
CA PRO A 45 -4.80 14.60 14.75
C PRO A 45 -5.22 15.28 16.08
N GLU A 46 -4.31 15.34 17.06
CA GLU A 46 -4.60 15.92 18.39
C GLU A 46 -4.34 17.43 18.43
N CYS A 47 -3.23 17.88 17.83
CA CYS A 47 -2.75 19.26 18.00
C CYS A 47 -2.44 20.00 16.69
N GLY A 48 -2.67 19.37 15.53
CA GLY A 48 -2.48 19.98 14.21
C GLY A 48 -1.02 20.24 13.80
N HIS A 49 -0.04 19.90 14.65
CA HIS A 49 1.37 20.14 14.33
C HIS A 49 1.89 19.14 13.27
N PRO A 50 2.77 19.53 12.33
CA PRO A 50 3.36 18.61 11.37
C PRO A 50 4.05 17.43 12.07
N MET A 51 3.80 16.22 11.56
CA MET A 51 4.47 15.02 12.06
C MET A 51 5.73 14.72 11.26
N SER A 52 6.56 13.82 11.77
CA SER A 52 7.75 13.31 11.09
C SER A 52 7.68 11.81 10.93
N HIS A 53 8.30 11.27 9.87
CA HIS A 53 8.50 9.84 9.71
C HIS A 53 9.31 9.27 10.89
N ASN A 54 8.80 8.22 11.53
CA ASN A 54 9.45 7.62 12.69
C ASN A 54 9.38 6.08 12.67
N GLY A 55 9.86 5.51 11.57
CA GLY A 55 9.91 4.06 11.37
C GLY A 55 8.62 3.48 10.79
N PHE A 56 8.34 2.22 11.14
CA PHE A 56 7.22 1.45 10.60
C PHE A 56 6.75 0.38 11.58
N ASN A 57 5.54 -0.12 11.37
CA ASN A 57 5.04 -1.35 11.98
C ASN A 57 4.81 -2.38 10.87
N THR A 58 5.08 -3.66 11.15
CA THR A 58 4.86 -4.72 10.17
C THR A 58 3.48 -5.34 10.37
N CYS A 59 2.64 -5.33 9.33
CA CYS A 59 1.43 -6.12 9.29
C CYS A 59 1.73 -7.44 8.57
N GLN A 60 1.33 -8.57 9.17
CA GLN A 60 1.69 -9.91 8.67
C GLN A 60 0.45 -10.77 8.56
N LYS A 61 0.39 -11.64 7.54
CA LYS A 61 -0.56 -12.74 7.47
C LYS A 61 0.23 -14.04 7.32
N ARG A 62 0.02 -14.95 8.28
CA ARG A 62 0.70 -16.24 8.34
C ARG A 62 0.59 -16.96 6.98
N HIS A 63 1.71 -17.50 6.49
CA HIS A 63 1.83 -18.21 5.21
C HIS A 63 1.59 -17.40 3.92
N LEU A 64 1.38 -16.09 4.02
CA LEU A 64 1.23 -15.22 2.86
C LEU A 64 2.37 -14.20 2.74
N GLY A 65 2.75 -13.59 3.87
CA GLY A 65 3.79 -12.55 3.93
C GLY A 65 3.38 -11.38 4.81
N GLY A 66 4.10 -10.26 4.69
CA GLY A 66 3.81 -9.04 5.42
C GLY A 66 4.20 -7.79 4.66
N ALA A 67 3.67 -6.66 5.11
CA ALA A 67 3.96 -5.32 4.61
C ALA A 67 4.36 -4.41 5.78
N ASN A 68 5.26 -3.47 5.51
CA ASN A 68 5.64 -2.45 6.49
C ASN A 68 4.79 -1.21 6.26
N VAL A 69 4.18 -0.73 7.33
CA VAL A 69 3.26 0.42 7.34
C VAL A 69 3.93 1.55 8.11
N GLY A 70 4.07 2.71 7.47
CA GLY A 70 4.81 3.85 7.99
C GLY A 70 4.22 4.39 9.29
N LYS A 71 5.12 4.86 10.17
CA LYS A 71 4.75 5.54 11.41
C LYS A 71 5.11 7.02 11.36
N TYR A 72 4.32 7.79 12.08
CA TYR A 72 4.51 9.21 12.27
C TYR A 72 4.61 9.53 13.76
N LEU A 73 5.41 10.53 14.08
CA LEU A 73 5.54 11.08 15.44
C LEU A 73 5.33 12.60 15.40
N CYS A 74 4.48 13.09 16.29
CA CYS A 74 4.31 14.52 16.52
C CYS A 74 5.40 15.01 17.47
N GLY A 75 6.23 15.95 17.02
CA GLY A 75 7.26 16.57 17.86
C GLY A 75 6.72 17.47 18.97
N ALA A 76 5.48 17.96 18.85
CA ALA A 76 4.88 18.89 19.82
C ALA A 76 4.22 18.17 21.01
N CYS A 77 3.41 17.14 20.75
CA CYS A 77 2.66 16.43 21.80
C CYS A 77 3.10 14.97 22.02
N GLY A 78 4.07 14.48 21.25
CA GLY A 78 4.59 13.11 21.37
C GLY A 78 3.64 12.02 20.84
N LYS A 79 2.47 12.38 20.30
CA LYS A 79 1.53 11.41 19.71
C LYS A 79 2.18 10.68 18.55
N SER A 80 2.10 9.35 18.55
CA SER A 80 2.47 8.52 17.40
C SER A 80 1.23 8.00 16.70
N THR A 81 1.25 8.02 15.38
CA THR A 81 0.24 7.42 14.50
C THR A 81 0.92 6.49 13.49
N GLU A 82 0.15 5.67 12.81
CA GLU A 82 0.60 4.83 11.69
C GLU A 82 -0.34 4.99 10.51
N GLU A 83 0.14 4.66 9.32
CA GLU A 83 -0.73 4.54 8.15
C GLU A 83 -1.79 3.46 8.34
N ASP A 84 -2.88 3.61 7.60
CA ASP A 84 -3.98 2.67 7.66
C ASP A 84 -3.55 1.29 7.10
N ARG A 85 -3.93 0.23 7.82
CA ARG A 85 -3.72 -1.16 7.43
C ARG A 85 -4.73 -1.62 6.39
N ASP A 86 -5.76 -0.82 6.10
CA ASP A 86 -6.76 -1.08 5.08
C ASP A 86 -6.12 -1.26 3.70
N PHE A 87 -5.02 -0.55 3.40
CA PHE A 87 -4.19 -0.81 2.22
C PHE A 87 -3.83 -2.30 2.09
N TRP A 88 -3.28 -2.90 3.15
CA TRP A 88 -2.86 -4.30 3.16
C TRP A 88 -4.07 -5.24 3.06
N ILE A 89 -5.18 -4.89 3.69
CA ILE A 89 -6.42 -5.68 3.63
C ILE A 89 -6.95 -5.71 2.20
N LYS A 90 -7.09 -4.55 1.57
CA LYS A 90 -7.57 -4.40 0.19
C LYS A 90 -6.65 -5.12 -0.80
N LEU A 91 -5.33 -4.89 -0.72
CA LEU A 91 -4.36 -5.56 -1.58
C LEU A 91 -4.49 -7.09 -1.55
N LYS A 92 -4.66 -7.69 -0.36
CA LYS A 92 -4.88 -9.13 -0.24
C LYS A 92 -6.20 -9.56 -0.88
N ALA A 93 -7.28 -8.82 -0.62
CA ALA A 93 -8.60 -9.15 -1.14
C ALA A 93 -8.59 -9.16 -2.68
N ASP A 94 -8.02 -8.13 -3.29
CA ASP A 94 -7.90 -8.00 -4.74
C ASP A 94 -7.04 -9.13 -5.33
N PHE A 95 -5.89 -9.42 -4.72
CA PHE A 95 -5.01 -10.52 -5.16
C PHE A 95 -5.74 -11.87 -5.14
N PHE A 96 -6.41 -12.21 -4.03
CA PHE A 96 -7.15 -13.47 -3.94
C PHE A 96 -8.36 -13.52 -4.87
N GLY A 97 -9.00 -12.38 -5.14
CA GLY A 97 -10.05 -12.26 -6.15
C GLY A 97 -9.56 -12.67 -7.54
N ILE A 98 -8.42 -12.12 -7.97
CA ILE A 98 -7.81 -12.45 -9.27
C ILE A 98 -7.40 -13.92 -9.34
N VAL A 99 -6.73 -14.45 -8.30
CA VAL A 99 -6.33 -15.87 -8.27
C VAL A 99 -7.56 -16.78 -8.36
N THR A 100 -8.64 -16.43 -7.67
CA THR A 100 -9.91 -17.18 -7.72
C THR A 100 -10.51 -17.17 -9.11
N GLU A 101 -10.51 -16.02 -9.78
CA GLU A 101 -11.01 -15.90 -11.15
C GLU A 101 -10.20 -16.77 -12.13
N ILE A 102 -8.87 -16.72 -12.04
CA ILE A 102 -7.97 -17.54 -12.87
C ILE A 102 -8.26 -19.03 -12.64
N CYS A 103 -8.28 -19.48 -11.38
CA CYS A 103 -8.54 -20.87 -11.02
C CYS A 103 -9.93 -21.35 -11.50
N THR A 104 -10.95 -20.48 -11.41
CA THR A 104 -12.30 -20.80 -11.87
C THR A 104 -12.34 -20.98 -13.39
N ARG A 105 -11.71 -20.07 -14.14
CA ARG A 105 -11.61 -20.18 -15.60
C ARG A 105 -10.88 -21.45 -16.02
N LEU A 106 -9.76 -21.78 -15.37
CA LEU A 106 -9.02 -23.01 -15.63
C LEU A 106 -9.88 -24.25 -15.40
N ARG A 107 -10.67 -24.28 -14.32
CA ARG A 107 -11.55 -25.40 -13.99
C ARG A 107 -12.71 -25.57 -14.99
N LEU A 108 -13.26 -24.48 -15.51
CA LEU A 108 -14.38 -24.52 -16.47
C LEU A 108 -13.96 -24.94 -17.89
N ASN A 109 -12.67 -24.76 -18.23
CA ASN A 109 -12.12 -25.11 -19.54
C ASN A 109 -11.36 -26.45 -19.53
N HIS A 110 -11.53 -27.25 -18.47
CA HIS A 110 -10.91 -28.56 -18.28
C HIS A 110 -11.98 -29.61 -18.01
#